data_AF-A0A3D4A7Y2-F1
#
_entry.id   AF-A0A3D4A7Y2-F1
#
_cell.length_a   1.000
_cell.length_b   1.000
_cell.length_c   1.000
_cell.angle_alpha   90.00
_cell.angle_beta   90.00
_cell.angle_gamma   90.00
#
_symmetry.space_group_name_H-M   'P 1'
#
loop_
_entity.id
_entity.type
_entity.pdbx_description
1 polymer ?
#
loop_
_entity_poly.entity_id
_entity_poly.type
_entity_poly.pdbx_seq_one_letter_code
_entity_poly.pdbx_strand_id
1 'polypeptide(L)'
;MPEIMVAALLLAVFFASIFELKYKRQRYIDASKESVAALQQIQDRSETLRNLAFTDLTNISYLQSLLASPANASDFVRKSTEVVKLTGSPVTSKTFGRHLLAHQ
;
A
#
# COMPACT_ATOMS: atom_id res chain seq x y z
N MET A 1 22.00 30.10 39.43
CA MET A 1 21.25 30.57 38.23
C MET A 1 21.52 29.70 37.00
N PRO A 2 22.77 29.44 36.60
CA PRO A 2 23.05 28.56 35.44
C PRO A 2 22.54 27.12 35.62
N GLU A 3 22.45 26.61 36.84
CA GLU A 3 21.94 25.27 37.16
C GLU A 3 20.48 25.10 36.73
N ILE A 4 19.66 26.15 36.90
CA ILE A 4 18.25 26.16 36.50
C ILE A 4 18.15 26.17 34.97
N MET A 5 19.02 26.92 34.29
CA MET A 5 19.06 26.97 32.83
C MET A 5 19.48 25.62 32.25
N VAL A 6 20.47 24.96 32.85
CA VAL A 6 20.91 23.62 32.45
C VAL A 6 19.81 22.58 32.70
N ALA A 7 19.15 22.63 33.86
CA ALA A 7 18.03 21.74 34.17
C ALA A 7 16.86 21.92 33.19
N ALA A 8 16.50 23.17 32.87
CA ALA A 8 15.46 23.48 31.90
C ALA A 8 15.82 23.01 30.48
N LEU A 9 17.09 23.17 30.07
CA LEU A 9 17.60 22.69 28.79
C LEU A 9 17.49 21.16 28.70
N LEU A 10 17.95 20.44 29.73
CA LEU A 10 17.89 18.98 29.78
C LEU A 10 16.43 18.49 29.73
N LEU A 11 15.53 19.15 30.44
CA LEU A 11 14.11 18.83 30.43
C LEU A 11 13.49 19.04 29.03
N ALA A 12 13.82 20.15 28.36
CA ALA A 12 13.34 20.43 27.01
C ALA A 12 13.84 19.39 25.99
N VAL A 13 15.13 19.03 26.04
CA VAL A 13 15.73 18.00 25.17
C VAL A 13 15.10 16.62 25.44
N PHE A 14 14.83 16.29 26.71
CA PHE A 14 14.17 15.05 27.09
C PHE A 14 12.76 14.95 26.50
N PHE A 15 11.94 15.99 26.66
CA PHE A 15 10.60 16.01 26.08
C PHE A 15 10.62 15.97 24.55
N ALA A 16 11.50 16.75 23.91
CA ALA A 16 11.68 16.72 22.46
C ALA A 16 11.99 15.31 21.95
N SER A 17 12.87 14.59 22.64
CA SER A 17 13.25 13.21 22.31
C SER A 17 12.06 12.24 22.42
N ILE A 18 11.21 12.39 23.45
CA ILE A 18 10.00 11.56 23.63
C ILE A 18 8.99 11.81 22.51
N PHE A 19 8.73 13.07 22.16
CA PHE A 19 7.79 13.41 21.08
C PHE A 19 8.27 12.87 19.73
N GLU A 20 9.56 13.00 19.45
CA GLU A 20 10.14 12.49 18.21
C GLU A 20 10.01 10.96 18.10
N LEU A 21 10.27 10.23 19.19
CA LEU A 21 10.10 8.78 19.21
C LEU A 21 8.64 8.36 19.02
N LYS A 22 7.70 9.08 19.64
CA LYS A 22 6.26 8.82 19.51
C LYS A 22 5.78 9.09 18.09
N TYR A 23 6.22 10.18 17.48
CA TYR A 23 5.91 10.53 16.10
C TYR A 23 6.43 9.49 15.11
N LYS A 24 7.71 9.11 15.23
CA LYS A 24 8.33 8.10 14.36
C LYS A 24 7.63 6.74 14.46
N ARG A 25 7.29 6.31 15.68
CA ARG A 25 6.57 5.06 15.89
C ARG A 25 5.20 5.08 15.22
N GLN A 26 4.45 6.17 15.36
CA GLN A 26 3.13 6.28 14.72
C GLN A 26 3.27 6.18 13.20
N ARG A 27 4.24 6.89 12.61
CA ARG A 27 4.53 6.81 11.18
C ARG A 27 4.87 5.39 10.72
N TYR A 28 5.67 4.66 11.50
CA TYR A 28 6.01 3.26 11.22
C TYR A 28 4.78 2.35 11.30
N ILE A 29 3.92 2.53 12.29
CA ILE A 29 2.66 1.78 12.42
C ILE A 29 1.76 2.04 11.21
N ASP A 30 1.62 3.29 10.79
CA ASP A 30 0.78 3.64 9.64
C ASP A 30 1.36 3.05 8.35
N ALA A 31 2.68 3.11 8.16
CA ALA A 31 3.35 2.47 7.02
C ALA A 31 3.20 0.94 7.04
N SER A 32 3.28 0.31 8.22
CA SER A 32 3.09 -1.13 8.37
C SER A 32 1.66 -1.56 8.03
N LYS A 33 0.64 -0.79 8.46
CA LYS A 33 -0.76 -1.03 8.10
C LYS A 33 -0.97 -0.93 6.59
N GLU A 34 -0.41 0.10 5.95
CA GLU A 34 -0.46 0.27 4.49
C GLU A 34 0.21 -0.91 3.77
N SER A 35 1.36 -1.39 4.28
CA SER A 35 2.05 -2.55 3.72
C SER A 35 1.27 -3.86 3.86
N VAL A 36 0.68 -4.13 5.04
CA VAL A 36 -0.13 -5.34 5.25
C VAL A 36 -1.38 -5.31 4.38
N ALA A 37 -2.02 -4.15 4.24
CA ALA A 37 -3.16 -3.99 3.35
C ALA A 37 -2.80 -4.26 1.88
N ALA A 38 -1.65 -3.76 1.42
CA ALA A 38 -1.15 -4.07 0.07
C ALA A 38 -0.93 -5.57 -0.14
N LEU A 39 -0.39 -6.28 0.85
CA LEU A 39 -0.23 -7.74 0.80
C LEU A 39 -1.58 -8.46 0.76
N GLN A 40 -2.55 -8.02 1.57
CA GLN A 40 -3.90 -8.58 1.57
C GLN A 40 -4.57 -8.43 0.20
N GLN A 41 -4.41 -7.27 -0.45
CA GLN A 41 -4.93 -7.05 -1.80
C GLN A 41 -4.39 -8.07 -2.81
N ILE A 42 -3.09 -8.37 -2.76
CA ILE A 42 -2.45 -9.36 -3.64
C ILE A 42 -2.97 -10.76 -3.32
N GLN A 43 -3.14 -11.07 -2.03
CA GLN A 43 -3.67 -12.36 -1.59
C GLN A 43 -5.09 -12.57 -2.09
N ASP A 44 -5.98 -11.60 -1.90
CA ASP A 44 -7.39 -11.65 -2.35
C ASP A 44 -7.46 -11.82 -3.89
N ARG A 45 -6.58 -11.12 -4.62
CA ARG A 45 -6.44 -11.26 -6.07
C ARG A 45 -6.00 -12.67 -6.45
N SER A 46 -4.99 -13.21 -5.79
CA SER A 46 -4.49 -14.57 -6.04
C SER A 46 -5.55 -15.63 -5.76
N GLU A 47 -6.31 -15.47 -4.67
CA GLU A 47 -7.40 -16.37 -4.33
C GLU A 47 -8.53 -16.32 -5.36
N THR A 48 -8.91 -15.12 -5.82
CA THR A 48 -9.88 -14.94 -6.89
C THR A 48 -9.44 -15.68 -8.16
N LEU A 49 -8.21 -15.46 -8.62
CA LEU A 49 -7.67 -16.11 -9.82
C LEU A 49 -7.56 -17.64 -9.66
N ARG A 50 -7.24 -18.14 -8.45
CA ARG A 50 -7.19 -19.58 -8.17
C ARG A 50 -8.58 -20.22 -8.24
N ASN A 51 -9.62 -19.47 -7.88
CA ASN A 51 -11.00 -19.96 -7.84
C ASN A 51 -11.73 -19.84 -9.19
N LEU A 52 -11.10 -19.25 -10.21
CA LEU A 52 -11.66 -19.16 -11.57
C LEU A 52 -11.56 -20.50 -12.32
N ALA A 53 -12.55 -20.78 -13.17
CA ALA A 53 -12.45 -21.86 -14.14
C ALA A 53 -11.34 -21.58 -15.16
N PHE A 54 -10.68 -22.63 -15.66
CA PHE A 54 -9.62 -22.48 -16.66
C PHE A 54 -10.07 -21.72 -17.90
N THR A 55 -11.32 -21.94 -18.37
CA THR A 55 -11.92 -21.22 -19.49
C THR A 55 -11.93 -19.70 -19.27
N ASP A 56 -12.26 -19.26 -18.06
CA ASP A 56 -12.28 -17.84 -17.70
C ASP A 56 -10.86 -17.26 -17.53
N LEU A 57 -9.94 -18.07 -17.00
CA LEU A 57 -8.52 -17.72 -16.88
C LEU A 57 -7.84 -17.51 -18.25
N THR A 58 -8.29 -18.24 -19.26
CA THR A 58 -7.80 -18.10 -20.65
C THR A 58 -8.51 -17.01 -21.45
N ASN A 59 -9.62 -16.46 -20.93
CA ASN A 59 -10.37 -15.41 -21.60
C ASN A 59 -9.84 -14.02 -21.19
N ILE A 60 -9.17 -13.35 -22.12
CA ILE A 60 -8.53 -12.05 -21.89
C ILE A 60 -9.54 -10.97 -21.48
N SER A 61 -10.69 -10.92 -22.16
CA SER A 61 -11.73 -9.92 -21.87
C SER A 61 -12.29 -10.11 -20.47
N TYR A 62 -12.43 -11.37 -20.05
CA TYR A 62 -12.85 -11.71 -18.69
C TYR A 62 -11.81 -11.26 -17.66
N LEU A 63 -10.54 -11.62 -17.84
CA LEU A 63 -9.47 -11.18 -16.93
C LEU A 63 -9.31 -9.66 -16.90
N GLN A 64 -9.41 -8.97 -18.04
CA GLN A 64 -9.34 -7.50 -18.06
C GLN A 64 -10.49 -6.86 -17.28
N SER A 65 -11.70 -7.39 -17.41
CA SER A 65 -12.86 -6.93 -16.64
C SER A 65 -12.68 -7.20 -15.14
N LEU A 66 -12.21 -8.40 -14.78
CA LEU A 66 -11.94 -8.80 -13.41
C LEU A 66 -10.86 -7.93 -12.75
N LEU A 67 -9.77 -7.64 -13.48
CA LEU A 67 -8.65 -6.85 -12.98
C LEU A 67 -8.94 -5.34 -12.92
N ALA A 68 -9.97 -4.87 -13.62
CA ALA A 68 -10.41 -3.47 -13.57
C ALA A 68 -11.06 -3.10 -12.24
N SER A 69 -11.59 -4.10 -11.51
CA SER A 69 -12.11 -3.96 -10.16
C SER A 69 -11.00 -4.22 -9.13
N PRO A 70 -10.90 -3.41 -8.06
CA PRO A 70 -10.01 -3.72 -6.95
C PRO A 70 -10.43 -5.04 -6.27
N ALA A 71 -9.46 -5.90 -5.97
CA ALA A 71 -9.71 -7.15 -5.25
C ALA A 71 -10.16 -6.91 -3.80
N ASN A 72 -9.80 -5.77 -3.23
CA ASN A 72 -10.13 -5.38 -1.86
C ASN A 72 -10.54 -3.89 -1.83
N ALA A 73 -11.67 -3.58 -1.21
CA ALA A 73 -12.25 -2.24 -1.14
C ALA A 73 -11.89 -1.48 0.15
N SER A 74 -11.01 -2.03 1.00
CA SER A 74 -10.61 -1.37 2.25
C SER A 74 -9.85 -0.07 1.99
N ASP A 75 -10.05 0.93 2.86
CA ASP A 75 -9.43 2.24 2.70
C ASP A 75 -7.89 2.21 2.77
N PHE A 76 -7.32 1.21 3.43
CA PHE A 76 -5.87 1.01 3.51
C PHE A 76 -5.26 0.54 2.17
N VAL A 77 -6.05 -0.12 1.34
CA VAL A 77 -5.64 -0.62 0.02
C VAL A 77 -5.63 0.50 -1.04
N ARG A 78 -6.31 1.64 -0.79
CA ARG A 78 -6.41 2.75 -1.76
C ARG A 78 -5.07 3.39 -2.13
N LYS A 79 -4.05 3.25 -1.27
CA LYS A 79 -2.68 3.72 -1.56
C LYS A 79 -1.80 2.67 -2.24
N SER A 80 -2.26 1.42 -2.31
CA SER A 80 -1.56 0.32 -2.95
C SER A 80 -1.86 0.32 -4.45
N THR A 81 -0.81 0.27 -5.27
CA THR A 81 -0.94 0.10 -6.72
C THR A 81 -0.46 -1.29 -7.08
N GLU A 82 -1.34 -2.09 -7.66
CA GLU A 82 -0.98 -3.39 -8.22
C GLU A 82 -0.92 -3.28 -9.74
N VAL A 83 0.25 -3.58 -10.30
CA VAL A 83 0.47 -3.59 -11.76
C VAL A 83 0.42 -5.03 -12.24
N VAL A 84 -0.57 -5.36 -13.07
CA VAL A 84 -0.70 -6.69 -13.67
C VAL A 84 -0.19 -6.67 -15.10
N LYS A 85 0.73 -7.59 -15.42
CA LYS A 85 1.28 -7.78 -16.77
C LYS A 85 0.89 -9.16 -17.29
N LEU A 86 0.08 -9.17 -18.35
CA LEU A 86 -0.27 -10.39 -19.07
C LEU A 86 0.78 -10.63 -20.17
N THR A 87 1.50 -11.76 -20.11
CA THR A 87 2.58 -12.09 -21.06
C THR A 87 2.38 -13.53 -21.57
N GLY A 88 2.30 -13.72 -22.89
CA GLY A 88 2.16 -15.05 -23.53
C GLY A 88 0.97 -15.24 -24.48
N SER A 89 0.02 -14.31 -24.53
CA SER A 89 -1.04 -14.29 -25.56
C SER A 89 -0.62 -13.44 -26.78
N PRO A 90 -1.10 -13.72 -28.01
CA PRO A 90 -0.68 -13.05 -29.25
C PRO A 90 -1.06 -11.56 -29.36
N VAL A 91 -1.45 -10.89 -28.28
CA VAL A 91 -1.82 -9.47 -28.29
C VAL A 91 -1.22 -8.76 -27.08
N THR A 92 -0.17 -7.98 -27.37
CA THR A 92 0.36 -6.80 -26.66
C THR A 92 0.18 -6.71 -25.14
N SER A 93 1.32 -6.72 -24.45
CA SER A 93 1.50 -6.31 -23.05
C SER A 93 0.83 -4.95 -22.77
N LYS A 94 -0.38 -4.94 -22.20
CA LYS A 94 -0.99 -3.75 -21.60
C LYS A 94 -0.68 -3.72 -20.11
N THR A 95 0.17 -2.79 -19.70
CA THR A 95 0.41 -2.46 -18.29
C THR A 95 -0.82 -1.75 -17.74
N PHE A 96 -1.63 -2.41 -16.92
CA PHE A 96 -2.74 -1.76 -16.23
C PHE A 96 -2.22 -1.14 -14.93
N GLY A 97 -1.75 0.11 -15.02
CA GLY A 97 -1.40 0.95 -13.88
C GLY A 97 -2.28 2.19 -13.90
N ARG A 98 -3.19 2.32 -12.92
CA ARG A 98 -3.96 3.56 -12.75
C ARG A 98 -3.01 4.65 -12.26
N HIS A 99 -2.53 5.46 -13.19
CA HIS A 99 -1.81 6.70 -12.89
C HIS A 99 -2.83 7.71 -12.37
N LEU A 100 -2.95 7.79 -11.03
CA LEU A 100 -3.65 8.88 -10.35
C LEU A 100 -2.63 9.58 -9.44
N LEU A 101 -1.80 10.41 -10.05
CA LEU A 101 -1.21 11.58 -9.42
C LEU A 101 -1.34 12.76 -10.40
N ALA A 102 -2.57 13.25 -10.50
CA ALA A 102 -2.79 14.68 -10.71
C ALA A 102 -2.97 15.30 -9.31
N HIS A 103 -2.25 16.39 -9.05
CA HIS A 103 -2.19 17.19 -7.81
C HIS A 103 -1.42 16.58 -6.62
N GLN A 104 -0.11 16.85 -6.55
CA GLN A 104 0.45 17.95 -5.75
C GLN A 104 1.79 18.38 -6.32
#